data_AF-E1QSL0-F1
#
_entry.id   AF-E1QSL0-F1
#
_cell.length_a   1.000
_cell.length_b   1.000
_cell.length_c   1.000
_cell.angle_alpha   90.00
_cell.angle_beta   90.00
_cell.angle_gamma   90.00
#
_symmetry.space_group_name_H-M   'P 1'
#
loop_
_entity.id
_entity.type
_entity.pdbx_description
1 polymer ?
#
loop_
_entity_poly.entity_id
_entity_poly.type
_entity_poly.pdbx_seq_one_letter_code
_entity_poly.pdbx_strand_id
1 'polypeptide(L)'
;MRDSKNQEKTIVVRKTGTDEYSLVKISNGDVHEFEERGIGDVRDGTMVLRPIELVYLSIIGYRVLIDGNEVGVDELIKEVKSPHALTVYLDMRKRGYFIKPVINGPVDFLVWDKGKSPVNSSPRYMIKIVTEGLGIQVMELLNVLKYSESMGTQLVLALVSSEGVITYYKAFTFRPVKGG
;
A
#
# COMPACT_ATOMS: atom_id res chain seq x y z
N MET A 1 -22.36 -17.01 31.48
CA MET A 1 -22.09 -16.56 30.10
C MET A 1 -21.10 -15.42 30.18
N ARG A 2 -19.90 -15.58 29.61
CA ARG A 2 -18.89 -14.52 29.57
C ARG A 2 -19.28 -13.55 28.45
N ASP A 3 -19.70 -12.34 28.81
CA ASP A 3 -19.68 -11.20 27.91
C ASP A 3 -18.21 -10.87 27.58
N SER A 4 -17.69 -11.50 26.54
CA SER A 4 -16.48 -11.04 25.88
C SER A 4 -16.80 -9.69 25.24
N LYS A 5 -16.65 -8.61 26.01
CA LYS A 5 -16.65 -7.24 25.52
C LYS A 5 -15.80 -7.20 24.24
N ASN A 6 -16.45 -6.93 23.12
CA ASN A 6 -15.79 -6.58 21.88
C ASN A 6 -15.03 -5.28 22.14
N GLN A 7 -13.79 -5.38 22.63
CA GLN A 7 -13.01 -4.21 22.97
C GLN A 7 -12.64 -3.50 21.67
N GLU A 8 -13.10 -2.26 21.56
CA GLU A 8 -12.98 -1.44 20.37
C GLU A 8 -11.51 -1.24 19.96
N LYS A 9 -11.18 -1.54 18.70
CA LYS A 9 -9.82 -1.38 18.18
C LYS A 9 -9.54 0.10 17.92
N THR A 10 -8.53 0.63 18.59
CA THR A 10 -8.14 2.04 18.49
C THR A 10 -6.66 2.16 18.17
N ILE A 11 -6.32 3.07 17.25
CA ILE A 11 -4.96 3.47 16.91
C ILE A 11 -4.78 4.96 17.18
N VAL A 12 -3.72 5.31 17.89
CA VAL A 12 -3.34 6.70 18.20
C VAL A 12 -2.04 7.01 17.48
N VAL A 13 -2.04 8.08 16.70
CA VAL A 13 -0.91 8.55 15.93
C VAL A 13 -0.67 10.04 16.16
N ARG A 14 0.55 10.48 15.91
CA ARG A 14 0.95 11.89 15.88
C ARG A 14 1.32 12.27 14.45
N LYS A 15 0.83 13.39 13.93
CA LYS A 15 1.26 13.89 12.63
C LYS A 15 2.70 14.38 12.72
N THR A 16 3.60 13.83 11.92
CA THR A 16 5.05 14.14 11.96
C THR A 16 5.58 14.73 10.66
N GLY A 17 4.79 14.68 9.58
CA GLY A 17 5.09 15.33 8.32
C GLY A 17 3.85 15.54 7.47
N THR A 18 4.04 15.95 6.21
CA THR A 18 2.94 16.15 5.25
C THR A 18 2.19 14.85 4.94
N ASP A 19 2.84 13.70 5.09
CA ASP A 19 2.33 12.39 4.66
C ASP A 19 2.85 11.26 5.57
N GLU A 20 3.16 11.62 6.82
CA GLU A 20 3.76 10.74 7.82
C GLU A 20 3.03 10.88 9.16
N TYR A 21 2.67 9.75 9.75
CA TYR A 21 2.02 9.66 11.06
C TYR A 21 2.78 8.66 11.93
N SER A 22 3.41 9.12 12.99
CA SER A 22 4.11 8.24 13.92
C SER A 22 3.11 7.59 14.86
N LEU A 23 3.18 6.27 14.97
CA LEU A 23 2.37 5.50 15.90
C LEU A 23 2.74 5.82 17.34
N VAL A 24 1.73 6.16 18.14
CA VAL A 24 1.86 6.42 19.58
C VAL A 24 1.35 5.23 20.39
N LYS A 25 0.21 4.65 19.99
CA LYS A 25 -0.44 3.55 20.72
C LYS A 25 -1.37 2.74 19.83
N ILE A 26 -1.42 1.43 20.04
CA ILE A 26 -2.45 0.53 19.50
C ILE A 26 -3.15 -0.16 20.67
N SER A 27 -4.47 -0.31 20.57
CA SER A 27 -5.24 -1.18 21.47
C SER A 27 -5.66 -2.44 20.72
N ASN A 28 -5.55 -3.59 21.39
CA ASN A 28 -5.96 -4.90 20.87
C ASN A 28 -5.33 -5.24 19.51
N GLY A 29 -4.03 -4.99 19.42
CA GLY A 29 -3.13 -5.31 18.31
C GLY A 29 -1.70 -5.03 18.73
N ASP A 30 -0.74 -5.46 17.91
CA ASP A 30 0.68 -5.19 18.10
C ASP A 30 1.30 -4.69 16.79
N VAL A 31 2.36 -3.89 16.94
CA VAL A 31 3.17 -3.34 15.85
C VAL A 31 3.67 -4.46 14.92
N HIS A 32 4.06 -5.60 15.49
CA HIS A 32 4.52 -6.75 14.72
C HIS A 32 3.45 -7.29 13.75
N GLU A 33 2.17 -7.30 14.14
CA GLU A 33 1.09 -7.75 13.23
C GLU A 33 0.95 -6.82 12.02
N PHE A 34 1.12 -5.51 12.23
CA PHE A 34 1.08 -4.53 11.15
C PHE A 34 2.28 -4.70 10.22
N GLU A 35 3.48 -4.89 10.75
CA GLU A 35 4.68 -5.17 9.96
C GLU A 35 4.54 -6.45 9.12
N GLU A 36 4.07 -7.54 9.72
CA GLU A 36 3.84 -8.81 9.03
C GLU A 36 2.81 -8.70 7.90
N ARG A 37 1.92 -7.70 7.97
CA ARG A 37 0.93 -7.40 6.95
C ARG A 37 1.38 -6.28 6.02
N GLY A 38 2.59 -5.74 6.18
CA GLY A 38 3.13 -4.64 5.37
C GLY A 38 2.40 -3.32 5.58
N ILE A 39 1.96 -3.04 6.81
CA ILE A 39 1.35 -1.78 7.22
C ILE A 39 2.41 -1.00 8.00
N GLY A 40 2.74 0.19 7.52
CA GLY A 40 3.73 1.08 8.11
C GLY A 40 5.18 0.69 7.84
N ASP A 41 6.06 1.57 8.30
CA ASP A 41 7.52 1.45 8.29
C ASP A 41 8.06 1.67 9.70
N VAL A 42 8.85 0.75 10.24
CA VAL A 42 9.59 1.03 11.48
C VAL A 42 10.85 1.84 11.16
N ARG A 43 10.95 3.02 11.75
CA ARG A 43 12.09 3.93 11.67
C ARG A 43 12.49 4.32 13.08
N ASP A 44 13.74 4.07 13.46
CA ASP A 44 14.28 4.39 14.78
C ASP A 44 13.40 3.88 15.94
N GLY A 45 12.87 2.66 15.79
CA GLY A 45 11.98 2.02 16.78
C GLY A 45 10.55 2.56 16.82
N THR A 46 10.18 3.49 15.94
CA THR A 46 8.83 4.04 15.82
C THR A 46 8.20 3.62 14.50
N MET A 47 6.98 3.07 14.54
CA MET A 47 6.21 2.79 13.33
C MET A 47 5.66 4.10 12.74
N VAL A 48 5.91 4.32 11.46
CA VAL A 48 5.41 5.43 10.67
C VAL A 48 4.39 4.91 9.67
N LEU A 49 3.21 5.53 9.69
CA LEU A 49 2.07 5.20 8.85
C LEU A 49 1.80 6.30 7.83
N ARG A 50 1.19 5.91 6.72
CA ARG A 50 0.73 6.80 5.65
C ARG A 50 -0.79 7.03 5.74
N PRO A 51 -1.32 8.15 5.22
CA PRO A 51 -2.77 8.38 5.08
C PRO A 51 -3.51 7.18 4.48
N ILE A 52 -2.97 6.60 3.40
CA ILE A 52 -3.57 5.44 2.72
C ILE A 52 -3.72 4.21 3.64
N GLU A 53 -2.77 4.04 4.57
CA GLU A 53 -2.78 2.95 5.55
C GLU A 53 -3.75 3.26 6.69
N LEU A 54 -3.83 4.52 7.14
CA LEU A 54 -4.82 4.97 8.13
C LEU A 54 -6.25 4.83 7.61
N VAL A 55 -6.50 5.19 6.33
CA VAL A 55 -7.80 4.96 5.67
C VAL A 55 -8.14 3.47 5.69
N TYR A 56 -7.21 2.61 5.29
CA TYR A 56 -7.43 1.17 5.31
C TYR A 56 -7.71 0.63 6.73
N LEU A 57 -6.92 1.02 7.72
CA LEU A 57 -7.12 0.64 9.12
C LEU A 57 -8.51 1.06 9.62
N SER A 58 -8.94 2.27 9.27
CA SER A 58 -10.28 2.76 9.62
C SER A 58 -11.39 1.95 8.95
N ILE A 59 -11.25 1.62 7.66
CA ILE A 59 -12.20 0.77 6.91
C ILE A 59 -12.34 -0.63 7.55
N ILE A 60 -11.25 -1.21 8.06
CA ILE A 60 -11.30 -2.53 8.70
C ILE A 60 -11.67 -2.48 10.20
N GLY A 61 -12.08 -1.32 10.70
CA GLY A 61 -12.70 -1.16 12.02
C GLY A 61 -11.80 -0.60 13.13
N TYR A 62 -10.67 0.03 12.80
CA TYR A 62 -9.89 0.80 13.79
C TYR A 62 -10.42 2.22 13.92
N ARG A 63 -10.69 2.67 15.15
CA ARG A 63 -10.87 4.10 15.45
C ARG A 63 -9.49 4.78 15.39
N VAL A 64 -9.37 5.82 14.57
CA VAL A 64 -8.10 6.53 14.35
C VAL A 64 -8.12 7.84 15.12
N LEU A 65 -7.19 8.01 16.06
CA LEU A 65 -6.98 9.26 16.77
C LEU A 65 -5.68 9.90 16.30
N ILE A 66 -5.77 11.12 15.76
CA ILE A 66 -4.64 11.94 15.31
C ILE A 66 -4.50 13.10 16.28
N ASP A 67 -3.35 13.21 16.94
CA ASP A 67 -3.04 14.30 17.88
C ASP A 67 -4.12 14.48 18.98
N GLY A 68 -4.75 13.37 19.39
CA GLY A 68 -5.78 13.33 20.43
C GLY A 68 -7.22 13.47 19.93
N ASN A 69 -7.43 13.81 18.66
CA ASN A 69 -8.76 13.92 18.06
C ASN A 69 -9.10 12.67 17.24
N GLU A 70 -10.31 12.15 17.39
CA GLU A 70 -10.79 11.10 16.50
C GLU A 70 -11.07 11.66 15.11
N VAL A 71 -10.59 10.96 14.09
CA VAL A 71 -10.67 11.39 12.68
C VAL A 71 -11.39 10.30 11.88
N GLY A 72 -12.43 10.71 11.15
CA GLY A 72 -13.24 9.80 10.34
C GLY A 72 -12.57 9.43 9.01
N VAL A 73 -13.06 8.37 8.36
CA VAL A 73 -12.58 7.93 7.04
C VAL A 73 -12.61 9.08 6.02
N ASP A 74 -13.69 9.86 5.99
CA ASP A 74 -13.87 10.97 5.04
C ASP A 74 -12.81 12.07 5.21
N GLU A 75 -12.33 12.28 6.43
CA GLU A 75 -11.26 13.23 6.73
C GLU A 75 -9.89 12.65 6.37
N LEU A 76 -9.65 11.38 6.69
CA LEU A 76 -8.42 10.68 6.31
C LEU A 76 -8.21 10.63 4.78
N ILE A 77 -9.28 10.46 4.01
CA ILE A 77 -9.22 10.45 2.54
C ILE A 77 -8.72 11.79 1.99
N LYS A 78 -9.06 12.92 2.63
CA LYS A 78 -8.60 14.26 2.20
C LYS A 78 -7.09 14.45 2.33
N GLU A 79 -6.45 13.68 3.22
CA GLU A 79 -5.00 13.69 3.40
C GLU A 79 -4.27 12.80 2.36
N VAL A 80 -4.99 11.98 1.59
CA VAL A 80 -4.37 11.11 0.58
C VAL A 80 -4.06 11.89 -0.70
N LYS A 81 -2.78 11.98 -1.05
CA LYS A 81 -2.30 12.70 -2.24
C LYS A 81 -2.82 12.16 -3.58
N SER A 82 -2.99 10.85 -3.68
CA SER A 82 -3.38 10.18 -4.93
C SER A 82 -4.59 9.26 -4.69
N PRO A 83 -5.80 9.66 -5.14
CA PRO A 83 -6.99 8.81 -5.09
C PRO A 83 -6.82 7.50 -5.87
N HIS A 84 -6.08 7.52 -6.98
CA HIS A 84 -5.76 6.31 -7.75
C HIS A 84 -4.92 5.33 -6.93
N ALA A 85 -3.92 5.84 -6.19
CA ALA A 85 -3.11 5.01 -5.30
C ALA A 85 -3.96 4.39 -4.18
N LEU A 86 -4.86 5.17 -3.56
CA LEU A 86 -5.82 4.67 -2.57
C LEU A 86 -6.65 3.53 -3.13
N THR A 87 -7.20 3.69 -4.33
CA THR A 87 -8.06 2.69 -4.97
C THR A 87 -7.30 1.39 -5.20
N VAL A 88 -6.07 1.47 -5.75
CA VAL A 88 -5.21 0.30 -5.98
C VAL A 88 -4.83 -0.38 -4.66
N TYR A 89 -4.49 0.37 -3.63
CA TYR A 89 -4.14 -0.18 -2.33
C TYR A 89 -5.32 -0.93 -1.70
N LEU A 90 -6.51 -0.33 -1.69
CA LEU A 90 -7.72 -0.96 -1.13
C LEU A 90 -8.15 -2.20 -1.93
N ASP A 91 -8.08 -2.17 -3.27
CA ASP A 91 -8.38 -3.34 -4.10
C ASP A 91 -7.41 -4.50 -3.81
N MET A 92 -6.10 -4.23 -3.75
CA MET A 92 -5.10 -5.25 -3.44
C MET A 92 -5.26 -5.82 -2.03
N ARG A 93 -5.53 -4.97 -1.03
CA ARG A 93 -5.85 -5.40 0.33
C ARG A 93 -7.10 -6.26 0.37
N LYS A 94 -8.17 -5.87 -0.34
CA LYS A 94 -9.43 -6.63 -0.44
C LYS A 94 -9.23 -8.00 -1.10
N ARG A 95 -8.31 -8.10 -2.06
CA ARG A 95 -7.94 -9.38 -2.71
C ARG A 95 -7.05 -10.28 -1.84
N GLY A 96 -6.60 -9.80 -0.68
CA GLY A 96 -5.78 -10.54 0.28
C GLY A 96 -4.28 -10.49 0.00
N TYR A 97 -3.82 -9.54 -0.82
CA TYR A 97 -2.39 -9.27 -0.99
C TYR A 97 -1.88 -8.35 0.13
N PHE A 98 -0.62 -8.54 0.52
CA PHE A 98 0.09 -7.52 1.28
C PHE A 98 0.74 -6.55 0.30
N ILE A 99 0.54 -5.26 0.55
CA ILE A 99 0.91 -4.18 -0.33
C ILE A 99 1.47 -3.03 0.50
N LYS A 100 2.61 -2.49 0.06
CA LYS A 100 3.34 -1.44 0.75
C LYS A 100 3.65 -0.28 -0.19
N PRO A 101 3.32 0.98 0.18
CA PRO A 101 3.65 2.16 -0.63
C PRO A 101 5.17 2.33 -0.76
N VAL A 102 5.61 2.77 -1.93
CA VAL A 102 7.00 3.17 -2.20
C VAL A 102 7.06 4.68 -2.33
N ILE A 103 7.97 5.30 -1.59
CA ILE A 103 8.11 6.76 -1.56
C ILE A 103 9.23 7.16 -2.50
N ASN A 104 8.95 8.10 -3.41
CA ASN A 104 9.94 8.66 -4.35
C ASN A 104 10.70 7.59 -5.16
N GLY A 105 10.07 6.44 -5.40
CA GLY A 105 10.64 5.33 -6.15
C GLY A 105 10.16 5.28 -7.60
N PRO A 106 10.75 4.39 -8.42
CA PRO A 106 10.33 4.18 -9.80
C PRO A 106 8.94 3.51 -9.91
N VAL A 107 8.45 2.91 -8.83
CA VAL A 107 7.17 2.20 -8.71
C VAL A 107 6.38 2.76 -7.54
N ASP A 108 5.06 2.54 -7.51
CA ASP A 108 4.17 3.06 -6.47
C ASP A 108 4.01 2.08 -5.30
N PHE A 109 4.07 0.78 -5.58
CA PHE A 109 3.90 -0.24 -4.55
C PHE A 109 4.80 -1.46 -4.73
N LEU A 110 5.17 -2.05 -3.59
CA LEU A 110 5.66 -3.42 -3.48
C LEU A 110 4.50 -4.33 -3.06
N VAL A 111 4.41 -5.53 -3.65
CA VAL A 111 3.33 -6.48 -3.38
C VAL A 111 3.88 -7.87 -3.15
N TRP A 112 3.41 -8.51 -2.09
CA TRP A 112 3.73 -9.88 -1.74
C TRP A 112 2.55 -10.79 -2.05
N ASP A 113 2.84 -12.03 -2.44
CA ASP A 113 1.81 -13.05 -2.62
C ASP A 113 1.00 -13.25 -1.33
N LYS A 114 -0.23 -13.77 -1.48
CA LYS A 114 -1.13 -13.98 -0.35
C LYS A 114 -0.49 -14.86 0.72
N GLY A 115 -0.53 -14.41 1.97
CA GLY A 115 0.06 -15.12 3.11
C GLY A 115 1.60 -15.08 3.18
N LYS A 116 2.28 -14.33 2.31
CA LYS A 116 3.73 -14.10 2.39
C LYS A 116 4.00 -12.77 3.08
N SER A 117 4.53 -12.83 4.31
CA SER A 117 4.79 -11.66 5.14
C SER A 117 5.95 -10.82 4.57
N PRO A 118 5.85 -9.47 4.54
CA PRO A 118 6.95 -8.61 4.12
C PRO A 118 8.17 -8.67 5.02
N VAL A 119 8.02 -9.16 6.26
CA VAL A 119 9.12 -9.28 7.23
C VAL A 119 10.09 -10.40 6.83
N ASN A 120 9.59 -11.50 6.25
CA ASN A 120 10.38 -12.71 6.01
C ASN A 120 10.41 -13.16 4.54
N SER A 121 9.92 -12.33 3.61
CA SER A 121 9.90 -12.66 2.19
C SER A 121 10.09 -11.44 1.30
N SER A 122 10.55 -11.68 0.08
CA SER A 122 10.73 -10.63 -0.94
C SER A 122 9.41 -10.34 -1.67
N PRO A 123 9.19 -9.10 -2.14
CA PRO A 123 8.01 -8.77 -2.93
C PRO A 123 7.99 -9.60 -4.22
N ARG A 124 6.81 -10.08 -4.60
CA ARG A 124 6.59 -10.82 -5.84
C ARG A 124 6.36 -9.89 -7.03
N TYR A 125 5.66 -8.79 -6.78
CA TYR A 125 5.31 -7.81 -7.81
C TYR A 125 5.73 -6.40 -7.37
N MET A 126 6.04 -5.58 -8.36
CA MET A 126 6.08 -4.13 -8.23
C MET A 126 4.94 -3.55 -9.07
N ILE A 127 4.16 -2.63 -8.49
CA ILE A 127 3.08 -1.97 -9.20
C ILE A 127 3.49 -0.56 -9.57
N LYS A 128 3.30 -0.21 -10.84
CA LYS A 128 3.30 1.17 -11.34
C LYS A 128 1.86 1.52 -11.75
N ILE A 129 1.31 2.59 -11.18
CA ILE A 129 0.01 3.12 -11.54
C ILE A 129 0.15 3.88 -12.86
N VAL A 130 -0.80 3.63 -13.77
CA VAL A 130 -0.95 4.38 -15.01
C VAL A 130 -2.35 4.98 -14.99
N THR A 131 -2.45 6.29 -15.07
CA THR A 131 -3.75 6.97 -15.12
C THR A 131 -4.27 6.95 -16.56
N GLU A 132 -5.51 6.53 -16.73
CA GLU A 132 -6.17 6.58 -18.04
C GLU A 132 -6.22 8.03 -18.57
N GLY A 133 -5.91 8.22 -19.85
CA GLY A 133 -5.82 9.55 -20.47
C GLY A 133 -4.49 10.30 -20.28
N LEU A 134 -3.70 10.00 -19.24
CA LEU A 134 -2.33 10.53 -19.10
C LEU A 134 -1.28 9.60 -19.72
N GLY A 135 -1.49 8.28 -19.60
CA GLY A 135 -0.55 7.28 -20.09
C GLY A 135 0.77 7.24 -19.31
N ILE A 136 1.77 6.57 -19.89
CA ILE A 136 3.14 6.49 -19.37
C ILE A 136 4.11 6.68 -20.53
N GLN A 137 5.18 7.43 -20.34
CA GLN A 137 6.21 7.58 -21.37
C GLN A 137 6.91 6.24 -21.59
N VAL A 138 7.16 5.88 -22.86
CA VAL A 138 7.79 4.60 -23.21
C VAL A 138 9.13 4.42 -22.50
N MET A 139 9.96 5.48 -22.42
CA MET A 139 11.25 5.42 -21.73
C MET A 139 11.09 5.19 -20.22
N GLU A 140 10.08 5.81 -19.59
CA GLU A 140 9.77 5.55 -18.18
C GLU A 140 9.36 4.09 -17.98
N LEU A 141 8.44 3.58 -18.81
CA LEU A 141 8.02 2.17 -18.77
C LEU A 141 9.21 1.21 -18.90
N LEU A 142 10.11 1.46 -19.84
CA LEU A 142 11.32 0.65 -20.03
C LEU A 142 12.25 0.70 -18.82
N ASN A 143 12.41 1.86 -18.18
CA ASN A 143 13.24 2.02 -16.99
C ASN A 143 12.65 1.26 -15.79
N VAL A 144 11.33 1.40 -15.58
CA VAL A 144 10.63 0.70 -14.50
C VAL A 144 10.63 -0.81 -14.72
N LEU A 145 10.48 -1.25 -15.97
CA LEU A 145 10.55 -2.68 -16.34
C LEU A 145 11.93 -3.27 -16.02
N LYS A 146 13.01 -2.62 -16.49
CA LYS A 146 14.37 -3.04 -16.20
C LYS A 146 14.67 -3.05 -14.69
N TYR A 147 14.19 -2.04 -13.97
CA TYR A 147 14.34 -1.97 -12.51
C TYR A 147 13.67 -3.17 -11.84
N SER A 148 12.41 -3.46 -12.17
CA SER A 148 11.67 -4.59 -11.60
C SER A 148 12.34 -5.95 -11.90
N GLU A 149 12.79 -6.15 -13.15
CA GLU A 149 13.53 -7.34 -13.57
C GLU A 149 14.85 -7.51 -12.80
N SER A 150 15.61 -6.42 -12.62
CA SER A 150 16.88 -6.44 -11.86
C SER A 150 16.68 -6.80 -10.39
N MET A 151 15.50 -6.52 -9.84
CA MET A 151 15.12 -6.84 -8.47
C MET A 151 14.49 -8.25 -8.35
N GLY A 152 14.40 -9.02 -9.44
CA GLY A 152 13.76 -10.34 -9.45
C GLY A 152 12.25 -10.30 -9.22
N THR A 153 11.63 -9.16 -9.52
CA THR A 153 10.19 -8.92 -9.32
C THR A 153 9.45 -8.82 -10.65
N GLN A 154 8.16 -9.14 -10.66
CA GLN A 154 7.31 -8.96 -11.83
C GLN A 154 6.71 -7.55 -11.84
N LEU A 155 6.98 -6.75 -12.89
CA LEU A 155 6.31 -5.47 -13.08
C LEU A 155 4.84 -5.70 -13.43
N VAL A 156 3.97 -5.00 -12.72
CA VAL A 156 2.54 -4.92 -12.98
C VAL A 156 2.15 -3.45 -13.18
N LEU A 157 1.47 -3.14 -14.28
CA LEU A 157 0.87 -1.84 -14.52
C LEU A 157 -0.58 -1.87 -14.00
N ALA A 158 -0.92 -0.96 -13.11
CA ALA A 158 -2.29 -0.76 -12.64
C ALA A 158 -2.91 0.42 -13.39
N LEU A 159 -3.67 0.13 -14.44
CA LEU A 159 -4.42 1.12 -15.20
C LEU A 159 -5.68 1.48 -14.43
N VAL A 160 -5.81 2.73 -14.00
CA VAL A 160 -6.98 3.21 -13.25
C VAL A 160 -7.75 4.21 -14.09
N SER A 161 -9.02 3.91 -14.32
CA SER A 161 -9.96 4.79 -15.03
C SER A 161 -10.45 5.95 -14.15
N SER A 162 -11.05 6.96 -14.77
CA SER A 162 -11.71 8.06 -14.06
C SER A 162 -12.87 7.61 -13.16
N GLU A 163 -13.49 6.46 -13.47
CA GLU A 163 -14.56 5.84 -12.69
C GLU A 163 -14.03 4.91 -11.58
N GLY A 164 -12.71 4.80 -11.40
CA GLY A 164 -12.09 3.97 -10.38
C GLY A 164 -12.02 2.48 -10.71
N VAL A 165 -12.38 2.07 -11.94
CA VAL A 165 -12.15 0.70 -12.42
C VAL A 165 -10.65 0.49 -12.62
N ILE A 166 -10.13 -0.60 -12.06
CA ILE A 166 -8.71 -0.97 -12.14
C ILE A 166 -8.52 -2.18 -13.06
N THR A 167 -7.59 -2.06 -14.01
CA THR A 167 -7.10 -3.18 -14.83
C THR A 167 -5.61 -3.39 -14.61
N TYR A 168 -5.19 -4.64 -14.40
CA TYR A 168 -3.79 -5.00 -14.14
C TYR A 168 -3.16 -5.69 -15.34
N TYR A 169 -2.00 -5.19 -15.80
CA TYR A 169 -1.22 -5.78 -16.89
C TYR A 169 0.17 -6.21 -16.40
N LYS A 170 0.61 -7.41 -16.78
CA LYS A 170 2.00 -7.81 -16.56
C LYS A 170 2.87 -7.29 -17.71
N ALA A 171 3.93 -6.58 -17.38
CA ALA A 171 4.94 -6.16 -18.35
C ALA A 171 6.19 -7.03 -18.17
N PHE A 172 6.73 -7.56 -19.27
CA PHE A 172 7.92 -8.40 -19.26
C PHE A 172 8.70 -8.22 -20.56
N THR A 173 10.03 -8.35 -20.50
CA THR A 173 10.86 -8.43 -21.70
C THR A 173 10.84 -9.86 -22.25
N PHE A 174 10.63 -10.00 -23.55
CA PHE A 174 10.87 -11.27 -24.24
C PHE A 174 11.76 -11.05 -25.47
N ARG A 175 12.56 -12.06 -25.80
CA ARG A 175 13.38 -12.07 -27.03
C ARG A 175 12.72 -13.02 -28.02
N PRO A 176 12.15 -12.53 -29.13
CA PRO A 176 11.60 -13.41 -30.15
C PRO A 176 12.72 -14.24 -30.76
N VAL A 177 12.51 -15.55 -30.87
CA VAL A 177 13.38 -16.46 -31.62
C VAL A 177 12.80 -16.64 -33.02
N LYS A 178 13.65 -16.59 -34.05
CA LYS A 178 13.23 -16.95 -35.41
C LYS A 178 12.77 -18.41 -35.40
N GLY A 179 11.56 -18.66 -35.93
CA GLY A 179 11.12 -20.03 -36.22
C GLY A 179 12.10 -20.67 -37.20
N GLY A 180 12.48 -21.93 -36.91
CA GLY A 180 13.32 -22.75 -37.78
C GLY A 180 12.64 -23.13 -39.08
#